data_AF-A0A7I4YIJ3-F1
#
_entry.id   AF-A0A7I4YIJ3-F1
#
_cell.length_a   1.000
_cell.length_b   1.000
_cell.length_c   1.000
_cell.angle_alpha   90.00
_cell.angle_beta   90.00
_cell.angle_gamma   90.00
#
_symmetry.space_group_name_H-M   'P 1'
#
loop_
_entity.id
_entity.type
_entity.pdbx_description
1 polymer ?
#
loop_
_entity_poly.entity_id
_entity_poly.type
_entity_poly.pdbx_seq_one_letter_code
_entity_poly.pdbx_strand_id
1 'polypeptide(L)'
;MRQGVIGVLVLLTVLFDSCFCLPGKGRLALKKAYRGINIEELRERLRNLDSSASVQNTISATVGQTTLVDLTSEDVLDGQSTAVDDDSILAINRREGVDEYLYGGDMVLTEEQLSALEHPTRQKRQIISSSTRRWENNTVFYYFDVDITAANQDLVRAHLEYISSRTCLKFVENANATNRIKVIDGGGCWSYVGMLRSEQQLSLANGCFSFMDTPIKRGTSIRQ
;
A
#
# COMPACT_ATOMS: atom_id res chain seq x y z
N MET A 1 -34.22 33.61 -44.94
CA MET A 1 -34.75 33.18 -43.63
C MET A 1 -34.35 31.73 -43.39
N ARG A 2 -33.98 31.40 -42.13
CA ARG A 2 -33.37 30.16 -41.60
C ARG A 2 -31.84 30.12 -41.77
N GLN A 3 -31.08 30.65 -40.80
CA GLN A 3 -30.65 30.02 -39.52
C GLN A 3 -30.00 28.65 -39.81
N GLY A 4 -28.74 28.35 -39.49
CA GLY A 4 -27.84 28.89 -38.48
C GLY A 4 -27.24 27.69 -37.73
N VAL A 5 -25.91 27.68 -37.58
CA VAL A 5 -25.14 26.83 -36.65
C VAL A 5 -25.00 25.34 -37.00
N ILE A 6 -24.13 25.02 -37.97
CA ILE A 6 -23.36 23.77 -37.99
C ILE A 6 -21.96 24.14 -37.50
N GLY A 7 -21.78 24.11 -36.19
CA GLY A 7 -20.52 24.47 -35.56
C GLY A 7 -20.66 24.27 -34.06
N VAL A 8 -19.70 23.56 -33.48
CA VAL A 8 -19.62 23.20 -32.05
C VAL A 8 -20.46 21.99 -31.64
N LEU A 9 -20.10 20.79 -32.13
CA LEU A 9 -20.55 19.55 -31.46
C LEU A 9 -19.49 18.44 -31.31
N VAL A 10 -18.21 18.65 -31.66
CA VAL A 10 -17.17 17.60 -31.47
C VAL A 10 -15.82 18.19 -31.06
N LEU A 11 -15.82 19.24 -30.23
CA LEU A 11 -14.60 19.72 -29.57
C LEU A 11 -14.82 19.94 -28.07
N LEU A 12 -15.60 19.04 -27.46
CA LEU A 12 -15.78 18.91 -26.01
C LEU A 12 -15.53 17.46 -25.56
N THR A 13 -14.73 16.71 -26.31
CA THR A 13 -14.27 15.36 -25.94
C THR A 13 -12.81 15.33 -25.50
N VAL A 14 -12.18 16.49 -25.33
CA VAL A 14 -10.78 16.60 -24.88
C VAL A 14 -10.69 17.49 -23.64
N LEU A 15 -11.44 17.16 -22.58
CA LEU A 15 -11.14 17.50 -21.18
C LEU A 15 -11.94 16.59 -20.22
N PHE A 16 -12.25 15.35 -20.61
CA PHE A 16 -12.18 14.31 -19.58
C PHE A 16 -10.70 14.01 -19.45
N ASP A 17 -10.00 14.91 -18.76
CA ASP A 17 -8.93 14.46 -17.89
C ASP A 17 -9.55 13.28 -17.16
N SER A 18 -9.04 12.09 -17.43
CA SER A 18 -9.16 10.98 -16.50
C SER A 18 -8.43 11.41 -15.23
N CYS A 19 -9.01 12.37 -14.50
CA CYS A 19 -8.89 12.36 -13.07
C CYS A 19 -9.50 11.02 -12.69
N PHE A 20 -8.64 10.01 -12.60
CA PHE A 20 -8.77 8.90 -11.66
C PHE A 20 -8.76 9.51 -10.25
N CYS A 21 -9.76 10.36 -10.01
CA CYS A 21 -10.12 10.95 -8.75
C CYS A 21 -10.49 9.73 -7.91
N LEU A 22 -9.56 9.31 -7.05
CA LEU A 22 -9.73 8.28 -6.02
C LEU A 22 -11.23 8.03 -5.74
N PRO A 23 -11.79 6.86 -6.08
CA PRO A 23 -13.21 6.59 -5.85
C PRO A 23 -13.54 6.86 -4.37
N GLY A 24 -14.73 7.42 -4.12
CA GLY A 24 -15.04 8.18 -2.90
C GLY A 24 -14.64 7.52 -1.58
N LYS A 25 -14.75 6.20 -1.46
CA LYS A 25 -14.39 5.42 -0.26
C LYS A 25 -12.88 5.41 0.02
N GLY A 26 -12.05 5.13 -1.00
CA GLY A 26 -10.59 5.20 -0.95
C GLY A 26 -10.08 6.58 -0.54
N ARG A 27 -10.59 7.62 -1.20
CA ARG A 27 -10.24 9.02 -0.88
C ARG A 27 -10.57 9.38 0.56
N LEU A 28 -11.76 8.98 1.04
CA LEU A 28 -12.21 9.31 2.39
C LEU A 28 -11.38 8.58 3.44
N ALA A 29 -11.10 7.29 3.23
CA ALA A 29 -10.28 6.50 4.13
C ALA A 29 -8.85 7.05 4.21
N LEU A 30 -8.22 7.37 3.06
CA LEU A 30 -6.89 7.96 3.02
C LEU A 30 -6.85 9.36 3.67
N LYS A 31 -7.85 10.23 3.43
CA LYS A 31 -7.93 11.53 4.12
C LYS A 31 -7.99 11.39 5.63
N LYS A 32 -8.74 10.40 6.13
CA LYS A 32 -8.79 10.08 7.55
C LYS A 32 -7.47 9.51 8.04
N ALA A 33 -6.85 8.63 7.25
CA ALA A 33 -5.57 8.01 7.59
C ALA A 33 -4.45 9.06 7.72
N TYR A 34 -4.42 10.04 6.83
CA TYR A 34 -3.46 11.13 6.87
C TYR A 34 -3.86 12.30 7.79
N ARG A 35 -4.90 12.14 8.63
CA ARG A 35 -5.29 13.07 9.71
C ARG A 35 -5.40 14.54 9.30
N GLY A 36 -5.86 14.80 8.08
CA GLY A 36 -6.05 16.17 7.57
C GLY A 36 -4.86 16.76 6.81
N ILE A 37 -3.81 15.99 6.53
CA ILE A 37 -2.79 16.37 5.53
C ILE A 37 -3.46 16.51 4.15
N ASN A 38 -2.98 17.46 3.35
CA ASN A 38 -3.38 17.57 1.95
C ASN A 38 -2.86 16.37 1.16
N ILE A 39 -3.77 15.49 0.76
CA ILE A 39 -3.41 14.23 0.11
C ILE A 39 -2.79 14.40 -1.29
N GLU A 40 -3.01 15.53 -1.97
CA GLU A 40 -2.37 15.80 -3.26
C GLU A 40 -0.91 16.23 -3.07
N GLU A 41 -0.64 17.09 -2.08
CA GLU A 41 0.72 17.48 -1.70
C GLU A 41 1.53 16.26 -1.23
N LEU A 42 0.90 15.39 -0.44
CA LEU A 42 1.48 14.11 -0.04
C LEU A 42 1.84 13.23 -1.24
N ARG A 43 0.94 13.11 -2.23
CA ARG A 43 1.18 12.31 -3.44
C ARG A 43 2.40 12.82 -4.21
N GLU A 44 2.56 14.14 -4.33
CA GLU A 44 3.75 14.72 -4.96
C GLU A 44 5.03 14.39 -4.18
N ARG A 45 4.99 14.47 -2.84
CA ARG A 45 6.12 14.09 -1.98
C ARG A 45 6.52 12.63 -2.16
N LEU A 46 5.56 11.71 -2.17
CA LEU A 46 5.80 10.29 -2.43
C LEU A 46 6.40 10.04 -3.82
N ARG A 47 5.88 10.72 -4.85
CA ARG A 47 6.41 10.63 -6.23
C ARG A 47 7.87 11.10 -6.32
N ASN A 48 8.22 12.17 -5.60
CA ASN A 48 9.59 12.69 -5.56
C ASN A 48 10.55 11.72 -4.84
N LEU A 49 10.08 11.02 -3.82
CA LEU A 49 10.85 9.98 -3.13
C LEU A 49 11.18 8.81 -4.06
N ASP A 50 10.20 8.30 -4.79
CA ASP A 50 10.40 7.19 -5.73
C ASP A 50 11.33 7.57 -6.89
N SER A 51 11.16 8.79 -7.40
CA SER A 51 12.03 9.32 -8.46
C SER A 51 13.48 9.43 -7.98
N SER A 52 13.69 9.90 -6.75
CA SER A 52 15.01 10.02 -6.15
C SER A 52 15.65 8.65 -5.89
N ALA A 53 14.86 7.64 -5.52
CA ALA A 53 15.34 6.27 -5.34
C ALA A 53 15.75 5.64 -6.69
N SER A 54 14.98 5.86 -7.75
CA SER A 54 15.33 5.41 -9.11
C SER A 54 16.63 6.07 -9.58
N VAL A 55 16.78 7.38 -9.39
CA VAL A 55 18.00 8.13 -9.78
C VAL A 55 19.21 7.66 -8.98
N GLN A 56 19.08 7.38 -7.67
CA GLN A 56 20.18 6.82 -6.88
C GLN A 56 20.59 5.42 -7.35
N ASN A 57 19.64 4.59 -7.81
CA ASN A 57 19.96 3.30 -8.41
C ASN A 57 20.66 3.47 -9.77
N THR A 58 20.26 4.45 -10.59
CA THR A 58 20.95 4.76 -11.86
C THR A 58 22.35 5.33 -11.62
N ILE A 59 22.54 6.16 -10.59
CA ILE A 59 23.85 6.73 -10.21
C ILE A 59 24.76 5.65 -9.59
N SER A 60 24.21 4.73 -8.80
CA SER A 60 24.98 3.59 -8.26
C SER A 60 25.37 2.61 -9.38
N ALA A 61 24.52 2.46 -10.41
CA ALA A 61 24.83 1.67 -11.59
C ALA A 61 25.82 2.36 -12.56
N THR A 62 25.96 3.69 -12.51
CA THR A 62 26.90 4.45 -13.37
C THR A 62 28.28 4.70 -12.74
N VAL A 63 28.50 4.33 -11.48
CA VAL A 63 29.83 4.36 -10.83
C VAL A 63 30.62 3.06 -11.05
N GLY A 64 30.08 2.09 -11.80
CA GLY A 64 30.75 0.80 -12.01
C GLY A 64 30.54 0.18 -13.38
N GLN A 65 30.98 0.82 -14.47
CA GLN A 65 31.63 0.12 -15.60
C GLN A 65 32.06 1.09 -16.72
N THR A 66 33.36 1.38 -16.77
CA THR A 66 34.04 1.81 -17.99
C THR A 66 34.62 0.57 -18.67
N THR A 67 33.81 -0.16 -19.44
CA THR A 67 34.31 -1.08 -20.47
C THR A 67 33.25 -1.21 -21.57
N LEU A 68 33.54 -0.61 -22.72
CA LEU A 68 32.78 -0.77 -23.95
C LEU A 68 32.95 -2.21 -24.45
N VAL A 69 31.87 -2.98 -24.50
CA VAL A 69 31.74 -4.13 -25.40
C VAL A 69 30.34 -4.12 -26.01
N ASP A 70 30.32 -3.65 -27.24
CA ASP A 70 29.46 -4.06 -28.34
C ASP A 70 29.25 -5.59 -28.33
N LEU A 71 28.01 -6.07 -28.56
CA LEU A 71 27.71 -7.33 -29.23
C LEU A 71 26.19 -7.48 -29.44
N THR A 72 25.87 -7.71 -30.70
CA THR A 72 24.58 -7.89 -31.33
C THR A 72 23.92 -9.25 -31.05
N SER A 73 22.58 -9.23 -31.05
CA SER A 73 21.62 -10.26 -31.50
C SER A 73 21.40 -11.55 -30.70
N GLU A 74 20.13 -11.67 -30.28
CA GLU A 74 19.25 -12.85 -30.35
C GLU A 74 19.76 -14.18 -29.79
N ASP A 75 19.26 -14.53 -28.60
CA ASP A 75 18.79 -15.89 -28.35
C ASP A 75 17.34 -15.82 -27.82
N VAL A 76 16.47 -16.55 -28.50
CA VAL A 76 15.01 -16.61 -28.33
C VAL A 76 14.67 -17.90 -27.57
N LEU A 77 13.63 -17.82 -26.74
CA LEU A 77 12.90 -18.88 -26.02
C LEU A 77 13.36 -19.16 -24.58
N ASP A 78 12.75 -18.46 -23.63
CA ASP A 78 11.58 -19.08 -23.01
C ASP A 78 10.50 -18.03 -22.72
N GLY A 79 9.35 -18.21 -23.35
CA GLY A 79 8.18 -17.38 -23.15
C GLY A 79 7.52 -17.75 -21.82
N GLN A 80 8.10 -17.31 -20.71
CA GLN A 80 7.30 -17.16 -19.50
C GLN A 80 6.48 -15.89 -19.70
N SER A 81 5.21 -16.06 -20.06
CA SER A 81 4.16 -15.10 -19.73
C SER A 81 4.49 -14.51 -18.36
N THR A 82 4.93 -13.25 -18.30
CA THR A 82 4.82 -12.49 -17.07
C THR A 82 3.35 -12.21 -16.93
N ALA A 83 2.61 -13.24 -16.50
CA ALA A 83 1.35 -13.05 -15.82
C ALA A 83 1.70 -12.10 -14.68
N VAL A 84 1.46 -10.81 -14.92
CA VAL A 84 1.35 -9.83 -13.85
C VAL A 84 0.41 -10.50 -12.88
N ASP A 85 0.90 -10.76 -11.68
CA ASP A 85 0.14 -11.33 -10.59
C ASP A 85 -1.01 -10.35 -10.30
N ASP A 86 -2.10 -10.50 -11.05
CA ASP A 86 -3.28 -9.63 -11.08
C ASP A 86 -4.01 -9.65 -9.74
N ASP A 87 -3.62 -10.59 -8.88
CA ASP A 87 -4.10 -10.69 -7.52
C ASP A 87 -3.19 -9.98 -6.52
N SER A 88 -1.92 -9.67 -6.82
CA SER A 88 -0.96 -9.01 -5.88
C SER A 88 -1.54 -7.79 -5.14
N ILE A 89 -1.11 -7.55 -3.89
CA ILE A 89 -1.52 -6.36 -3.10
C ILE A 89 -1.33 -5.07 -3.91
N LEU A 90 -0.23 -4.97 -4.65
CA LEU A 90 0.06 -3.83 -5.51
C LEU A 90 -0.95 -3.71 -6.66
N ALA A 91 -1.33 -4.82 -7.30
CA ALA A 91 -2.34 -4.84 -8.35
C ALA A 91 -3.72 -4.42 -7.81
N ILE A 92 -4.10 -4.91 -6.63
CA ILE A 92 -5.35 -4.50 -5.96
C ILE A 92 -5.33 -3.00 -5.67
N ASN A 93 -4.26 -2.49 -5.06
CA ASN A 93 -4.16 -1.07 -4.69
C ASN A 93 -4.18 -0.15 -5.91
N ARG A 94 -3.55 -0.57 -7.01
CA ARG A 94 -3.62 0.15 -8.29
C ARG A 94 -5.02 0.14 -8.89
N ARG A 95 -5.71 -1.01 -8.85
CA ARG A 95 -7.10 -1.14 -9.33
C ARG A 95 -8.06 -0.25 -8.54
N GLU A 96 -7.83 -0.14 -7.24
CA GLU A 96 -8.57 0.72 -6.32
C GLU A 96 -8.13 2.20 -6.40
N GLY A 97 -7.06 2.50 -7.15
CA GLY A 97 -6.51 3.84 -7.36
C GLY A 97 -5.86 4.47 -6.13
N VAL A 98 -5.53 3.67 -5.11
CA VAL A 98 -4.95 4.14 -3.84
C VAL A 98 -3.41 4.05 -3.81
N ASP A 99 -2.80 3.33 -4.74
CA ASP A 99 -1.36 3.01 -4.76
C ASP A 99 -0.46 4.24 -4.76
N GLU A 100 -0.80 5.30 -5.50
CA GLU A 100 0.00 6.54 -5.55
C GLU A 100 0.01 7.35 -4.25
N TYR A 101 -0.85 6.99 -3.29
CA TYR A 101 -0.95 7.62 -1.97
C TYR A 101 -0.36 6.73 -0.87
N LEU A 102 0.30 5.63 -1.25
CA LEU A 102 0.85 4.63 -0.36
C LEU A 102 2.33 4.44 -0.66
N TYR A 103 3.18 4.57 0.36
CA TYR A 103 4.59 4.26 0.21
C TYR A 103 4.76 2.75 -0.03
N GLY A 104 5.58 2.36 -1.01
CA GLY A 104 5.73 0.96 -1.41
C GLY A 104 4.43 0.32 -1.93
N GLY A 105 3.40 1.13 -2.19
CA GLY A 105 2.10 0.70 -2.69
C GLY A 105 1.13 0.16 -1.63
N ASP A 106 1.53 -0.05 -0.37
CA ASP A 106 0.68 -0.64 0.68
C ASP A 106 0.86 -0.02 2.09
N MET A 107 1.74 0.98 2.24
CA MET A 107 2.02 1.61 3.53
C MET A 107 1.55 3.07 3.60
N VAL A 108 0.82 3.40 4.66
CA VAL A 108 0.56 4.77 5.07
C VAL A 108 1.68 5.22 6.01
N LEU A 109 2.40 6.26 5.62
CA LEU A 109 3.47 6.86 6.44
C LEU A 109 2.94 8.01 7.28
N THR A 110 3.41 8.11 8.52
CA THR A 110 3.24 9.35 9.28
C THR A 110 4.10 10.46 8.68
N GLU A 111 3.76 11.72 8.99
CA GLU A 111 4.58 12.88 8.59
C GLU A 111 6.03 12.74 9.08
N GLU A 112 6.23 12.21 10.29
CA GLU A 112 7.56 11.95 10.85
C GLU A 112 8.33 10.89 10.03
N GLN A 113 7.66 9.81 9.63
CA GLN A 113 8.23 8.75 8.80
C GLN A 113 8.54 9.25 7.38
N LEU A 114 7.66 10.04 6.80
CA LEU A 114 7.84 10.60 5.46
C LEU A 114 9.01 11.60 5.43
N SER A 115 9.03 12.55 6.35
CA SER A 115 10.11 13.55 6.47
C SER A 115 11.48 12.89 6.68
N ALA A 116 11.52 11.82 7.48
CA ALA A 116 12.70 10.98 7.67
C ALA A 116 13.22 10.32 6.39
N LEU A 117 12.34 9.95 5.46
CA LEU A 117 12.72 9.39 4.16
C LEU A 117 13.18 10.45 3.17
N GLU A 118 12.61 11.66 3.23
CA GLU A 118 12.97 12.80 2.38
C GLU A 118 14.35 13.37 2.71
N HIS A 119 14.74 13.31 3.99
CA HIS A 119 16.01 13.84 4.48
C HIS A 119 16.87 12.71 5.06
N PRO A 120 17.29 11.71 4.25
CA PRO A 120 17.99 10.55 4.76
C PRO A 120 19.37 10.97 5.27
N THR A 121 19.61 10.83 6.57
CA THR A 121 20.97 10.85 7.10
C THR A 121 21.66 9.50 6.81
N ARG A 122 22.98 9.42 7.01
CA ARG A 122 23.81 8.21 6.75
C ARG A 122 23.33 6.93 7.45
N GLN A 123 22.33 7.02 8.33
CA GLN A 123 21.71 5.91 9.08
C GLN A 123 20.25 5.65 8.68
N LYS A 124 19.92 5.61 7.38
CA LYS A 124 18.55 5.39 6.85
C LYS A 124 17.75 4.27 7.55
N ARG A 125 18.39 3.13 7.88
CA ARG A 125 17.76 2.00 8.61
C ARG A 125 17.42 2.33 10.07
N GLN A 126 18.19 3.20 10.72
CA GLN A 126 18.02 3.57 12.11
C GLN A 126 16.86 4.58 12.27
N ILE A 127 16.64 5.44 11.26
CA ILE A 127 15.58 6.45 11.28
C ILE A 127 14.19 5.81 11.16
N ILE A 128 14.00 4.86 10.24
CA ILE A 128 12.72 4.11 10.13
C ILE A 128 12.47 3.32 11.43
N SER A 129 13.52 2.74 12.02
CA SER A 129 13.40 2.03 13.30
C SER A 129 13.09 2.96 14.47
N SER A 130 13.52 4.23 14.44
CA SER A 130 13.28 5.18 15.53
C SER A 130 11.91 5.87 15.42
N SER A 131 11.44 6.12 14.20
CA SER A 131 10.12 6.72 13.94
C SER A 131 8.98 5.67 14.02
N THR A 132 9.32 4.38 13.94
CA THR A 132 8.36 3.28 14.11
C THR A 132 8.31 2.81 15.56
N ARG A 133 7.12 2.86 16.17
CA ARG A 133 6.91 2.38 17.54
C ARG A 133 6.40 0.95 17.53
N ARG A 134 6.96 0.11 18.39
CA ARG A 134 6.46 -1.25 18.65
C ARG A 134 5.21 -1.20 19.52
N TRP A 135 4.36 -2.21 19.37
CA TRP A 135 3.21 -2.43 20.23
C TRP A 135 3.65 -2.80 21.65
N GLU A 136 3.05 -2.15 22.65
CA GLU A 136 3.36 -2.37 24.05
C GLU A 136 2.97 -3.79 24.48
N ASN A 137 3.81 -4.43 25.30
CA ASN A 137 3.60 -5.80 25.79
C ASN A 137 3.35 -6.84 24.67
N ASN A 138 3.87 -6.58 23.46
CA ASN A 138 3.63 -7.38 22.26
C ASN A 138 2.14 -7.62 22.00
N THR A 139 1.26 -6.74 22.46
CA THR A 139 -0.19 -6.91 22.37
C THR A 139 -0.77 -5.88 21.42
N VAL A 140 -1.42 -6.36 20.36
CA VAL A 140 -2.11 -5.55 19.37
C VAL A 140 -3.60 -5.67 19.64
N PHE A 141 -4.22 -4.56 20.05
CA PHE A 141 -5.67 -4.50 20.15
C PHE A 141 -6.26 -4.20 18.78
N TYR A 142 -7.35 -4.86 18.42
CA TYR A 142 -8.04 -4.62 17.16
C TYR A 142 -9.55 -4.74 17.32
N TYR A 143 -10.30 -4.27 16.33
CA TYR A 143 -11.74 -4.52 16.20
C TYR A 143 -12.17 -4.27 14.76
N PHE A 144 -13.37 -4.72 14.42
CA PHE A 144 -13.91 -4.59 13.07
C PHE A 144 -14.88 -3.43 12.94
N ASP A 145 -14.81 -2.74 11.81
CA ASP A 145 -15.89 -1.86 11.36
C ASP A 145 -17.12 -2.67 10.95
N VAL A 146 -18.28 -2.02 10.91
CA VAL A 146 -19.54 -2.63 10.50
C VAL A 146 -19.51 -3.12 9.05
N ASP A 147 -18.66 -2.51 8.21
CA ASP A 147 -18.51 -2.86 6.80
C ASP A 147 -17.74 -4.19 6.57
N ILE A 148 -17.15 -4.80 7.60
CA ILE A 148 -16.47 -6.09 7.48
C ILE A 148 -17.45 -7.23 7.76
N THR A 149 -17.71 -8.06 6.74
CA THR A 149 -18.61 -9.22 6.84
C THR A 149 -18.12 -10.24 7.86
N ALA A 150 -19.04 -10.99 8.49
CA ALA A 150 -18.68 -12.02 9.47
C ALA A 150 -17.66 -13.04 8.94
N ALA A 151 -17.80 -13.48 7.68
CA ALA A 151 -16.85 -14.38 7.03
C ALA A 151 -15.45 -13.77 6.92
N ASN A 152 -15.34 -12.48 6.54
CA ASN A 152 -14.06 -11.78 6.48
C ASN A 152 -13.46 -11.55 7.87
N GLN A 153 -14.29 -11.33 8.89
CA GLN A 153 -13.82 -11.28 10.28
C GLN A 153 -13.24 -12.63 10.72
N ASP A 154 -13.90 -13.74 10.39
CA ASP A 154 -13.39 -15.09 10.68
C ASP A 154 -12.03 -15.35 10.04
N LEU A 155 -11.85 -14.96 8.76
CA LEU A 155 -10.56 -15.04 8.05
C LEU A 155 -9.46 -14.25 8.76
N VAL A 156 -9.76 -13.02 9.17
CA VAL A 156 -8.81 -12.17 9.90
C VAL A 156 -8.45 -12.81 11.24
N ARG A 157 -9.44 -13.27 12.02
CA ARG A 157 -9.19 -13.92 13.32
C ARG A 157 -8.30 -15.16 13.15
N ALA A 158 -8.56 -16.00 12.14
CA ALA A 158 -7.73 -17.16 11.84
C ALA A 158 -6.27 -16.79 11.48
N HIS A 159 -6.07 -15.73 10.71
CA HIS A 159 -4.72 -15.24 10.37
C HIS A 159 -3.98 -14.66 11.57
N LEU A 160 -4.68 -13.90 12.43
CA LEU A 160 -4.09 -13.35 13.65
C LEU A 160 -3.72 -14.46 14.65
N GLU A 161 -4.52 -15.52 14.75
CA GLU A 161 -4.18 -16.72 15.52
C GLU A 161 -2.95 -17.44 14.94
N TYR A 162 -2.88 -17.58 13.61
CA TYR A 162 -1.72 -18.15 12.93
C TYR A 162 -0.42 -17.39 13.26
N ILE A 163 -0.46 -16.06 13.25
CA ILE A 163 0.69 -15.20 13.63
C ILE A 163 1.02 -15.35 15.12
N SER A 164 0.00 -15.33 15.99
CA SER A 164 0.19 -15.46 17.44
C SER A 164 0.83 -16.79 17.83
N SER A 165 0.51 -17.87 17.12
CA SER A 165 1.07 -19.20 17.39
C SER A 165 2.55 -19.35 16.99
N ARG A 166 3.12 -18.39 16.23
CA ARG A 166 4.48 -18.45 15.68
C ARG A 166 5.37 -17.29 16.12
N THR A 167 4.81 -16.33 16.86
CA THR A 167 5.51 -15.13 17.31
C THR A 167 5.15 -14.87 18.77
N CYS A 168 5.82 -13.91 19.40
CA CYS A 168 5.44 -13.44 20.73
C CYS A 168 4.31 -12.40 20.72
N LEU A 169 3.75 -12.08 19.54
CA LEU A 169 2.65 -11.15 19.39
C LEU A 169 1.34 -11.78 19.86
N LYS A 170 0.50 -10.98 20.50
CA LYS A 170 -0.85 -11.32 20.92
C LYS A 170 -1.83 -10.37 20.25
N PHE A 171 -2.92 -10.89 19.70
CA PHE A 171 -4.00 -10.06 19.18
C PHE A 171 -5.24 -10.20 20.07
N VAL A 172 -5.79 -9.07 20.48
CA VAL A 172 -6.95 -9.02 21.38
C VAL A 172 -8.02 -8.14 20.76
N GLU A 173 -9.21 -8.70 20.54
CA GLU A 173 -10.34 -7.93 20.03
C GLU A 173 -10.89 -7.02 21.15
N ASN A 174 -10.72 -5.70 21.02
CA ASN A 174 -11.14 -4.71 22.01
C ASN A 174 -11.33 -3.32 21.38
N ALA A 175 -12.58 -2.96 21.10
CA ALA A 175 -12.95 -1.66 20.53
C ALA A 175 -12.72 -0.47 21.49
N ASN A 176 -12.50 -0.72 22.80
CA ASN A 176 -12.32 0.32 23.80
C ASN A 176 -10.85 0.60 24.15
N ALA A 177 -9.90 -0.19 23.64
CA ALA A 177 -8.48 0.00 23.92
C ALA A 177 -7.95 1.30 23.29
N THR A 178 -7.18 2.11 24.03
CA THR A 178 -6.70 3.42 23.54
C THR A 178 -5.87 3.33 22.25
N ASN A 179 -4.92 2.39 22.21
CA ASN A 179 -4.10 2.11 21.04
C ASN A 179 -4.66 0.83 20.42
N ARG A 180 -5.28 0.95 19.25
CA ARG A 180 -5.95 -0.18 18.60
C ARG A 180 -6.01 -0.01 17.09
N ILE A 181 -6.15 -1.13 16.40
CA ILE A 181 -6.39 -1.17 14.96
C ILE A 181 -7.89 -1.29 14.72
N LYS A 182 -8.44 -0.41 13.87
CA LYS A 182 -9.77 -0.56 13.29
C LYS A 182 -9.63 -1.19 11.91
N VAL A 183 -10.10 -2.42 11.75
CA VAL A 183 -10.16 -3.08 10.45
C VAL A 183 -11.35 -2.53 9.68
N ILE A 184 -11.09 -1.91 8.54
CA ILE A 184 -12.09 -1.27 7.67
C ILE A 184 -11.99 -1.85 6.27
N ASP A 185 -13.06 -1.74 5.49
CA ASP A 185 -12.92 -1.67 4.05
C ASP A 185 -12.73 -0.19 3.73
N GLY A 186 -11.52 0.18 3.31
CA GLY A 186 -11.14 1.56 2.99
C GLY A 186 -10.78 1.74 1.53
N GLY A 187 -11.04 0.77 0.66
CA GLY A 187 -10.45 0.70 -0.68
C GLY A 187 -8.97 0.28 -0.62
N GLY A 188 -8.64 -0.80 -1.32
CA GLY A 188 -7.31 -1.41 -1.30
C GLY A 188 -6.92 -2.09 0.03
N CYS A 189 -5.69 -2.62 0.05
CA CYS A 189 -5.01 -3.30 1.13
C CYS A 189 -3.85 -2.44 1.63
N TRP A 190 -4.01 -1.75 2.76
CA TRP A 190 -2.95 -0.89 3.29
C TRP A 190 -3.01 -0.73 4.80
N SER A 191 -1.87 -0.39 5.38
CA SER A 191 -1.71 -0.23 6.82
C SER A 191 -0.69 0.84 7.18
N TYR A 192 -0.71 1.29 8.43
CA TYR A 192 0.42 2.05 8.98
C TYR A 192 1.55 1.14 9.42
N VAL A 193 2.75 1.69 9.44
CA VAL A 193 3.93 1.02 9.99
C VAL A 193 4.04 1.31 11.49
N GLY A 194 3.85 0.28 12.34
CA GLY A 194 3.98 0.36 13.80
C GLY A 194 2.72 0.86 14.53
N MET A 195 2.91 1.38 15.74
CA MET A 195 1.84 1.86 16.64
C MET A 195 1.79 3.40 16.72
N LEU A 196 0.64 4.01 16.38
CA LEU A 196 0.45 5.47 16.36
C LEU A 196 -0.02 6.10 17.68
N ARG A 197 -0.01 5.35 18.79
CA ARG A 197 -0.55 5.78 20.11
C ARG A 197 -1.99 6.32 20.07
N SER A 198 -2.80 5.73 19.21
CA SER A 198 -4.19 6.11 18.95
C SER A 198 -4.89 4.99 18.20
N GLU A 199 -6.19 5.13 17.93
CA GLU A 199 -6.86 4.31 16.91
C GLU A 199 -6.21 4.55 15.54
N GLN A 200 -5.82 3.47 14.86
CA GLN A 200 -5.28 3.50 13.51
C GLN A 200 -6.04 2.54 12.61
N GLN A 201 -6.19 2.86 11.33
CA GLN A 201 -6.93 2.04 10.38
C GLN A 201 -6.03 0.99 9.72
N LEU A 202 -6.61 -0.18 9.46
CA LEU A 202 -6.09 -1.20 8.55
C LEU A 202 -7.17 -1.41 7.48
N SER A 203 -6.85 -1.08 6.23
CA SER A 203 -7.79 -1.29 5.13
C SER A 203 -7.61 -2.67 4.54
N LEU A 204 -8.70 -3.43 4.50
CA LEU A 204 -8.84 -4.69 3.81
C LEU A 204 -10.11 -4.62 2.95
N ALA A 205 -9.97 -4.18 1.71
CA ALA A 205 -11.04 -4.29 0.71
C ALA A 205 -11.29 -5.76 0.32
N ASN A 206 -12.36 -6.04 -0.43
CA ASN A 206 -12.75 -7.40 -0.81
C ASN A 206 -11.60 -8.21 -1.47
N GLY A 207 -10.81 -7.56 -2.34
CA GLY A 207 -9.65 -8.20 -2.97
C GLY A 207 -8.56 -8.64 -1.98
N CYS A 208 -8.48 -8.05 -0.79
CA CYS A 208 -7.45 -8.40 0.19
C CYS A 208 -7.70 -9.74 0.88
N PHE A 209 -8.96 -10.19 0.91
CA PHE A 209 -9.34 -11.44 1.57
C PHE A 209 -9.11 -12.68 0.71
N SER A 210 -8.99 -12.54 -0.61
CA SER A 210 -8.68 -13.68 -1.51
C SER A 210 -7.35 -14.35 -1.14
N PHE A 211 -6.37 -13.57 -0.69
CA PHE A 211 -5.12 -14.08 -0.15
C PHE A 211 -5.28 -14.86 1.16
N MET A 212 -6.21 -14.41 2.00
CA MET A 212 -6.49 -15.04 3.30
C MET A 212 -7.33 -16.32 3.15
N ASP A 213 -8.10 -16.44 2.06
CA ASP A 213 -8.90 -17.63 1.77
C ASP A 213 -8.04 -18.82 1.30
N THR A 214 -6.80 -18.56 0.85
CA THR A 214 -5.86 -19.66 0.60
C THR A 214 -5.66 -20.44 1.90
N PRO A 215 -5.81 -21.78 1.90
CA PRO A 215 -5.67 -22.56 3.11
C PRO A 215 -4.31 -22.25 3.72
N ILE A 216 -4.30 -21.58 4.88
CA ILE A 216 -3.12 -21.38 5.71
C ILE A 216 -2.49 -22.76 5.80
N LYS A 217 -1.37 -23.00 5.10
CA LYS A 217 -0.79 -24.34 4.95
C LYS A 217 -0.52 -24.87 6.37
N ARG A 218 -1.45 -25.68 6.88
CA ARG A 218 -1.32 -26.38 8.14
C ARG A 218 -0.24 -27.42 7.92
N GLY A 219 1.00 -27.03 8.21
CA GLY A 219 2.14 -27.93 8.31
C GLY A 219 2.39 -28.81 7.10
N THR A 220 3.11 -28.30 6.09
CA THR A 220 4.13 -29.17 5.49
C THR A 220 5.15 -29.44 6.58
N SER A 221 5.00 -30.62 7.19
CA SER A 221 5.97 -31.31 8.01
C SER A 221 7.39 -31.04 7.49
N ILE A 222 8.13 -30.19 8.18
CA ILE A 222 9.59 -30.29 8.17
C ILE A 222 9.85 -31.57 8.96
N ARG A 223 10.01 -32.68 8.23
CA ARG A 223 10.59 -33.89 8.80
C ARG A 223 11.93 -33.47 9.41
N GLN A 224 12.07 -33.70 10.71
CA GLN A 224 13.38 -33.80 11.35
C GLN A 224 14.16 -34.97 10.72
#